data_AF-A0A543AXB7-F1
#
_entry.id   AF-A0A543AXB7-F1
#
_cell.length_a   1.000
_cell.length_b   1.000
_cell.length_c   1.000
_cell.angle_alpha   90.00
_cell.angle_beta   90.00
_cell.angle_gamma   90.00
#
_symmetry.space_group_name_H-M   'P 1'
#
loop_
_entity.id
_entity.type
_entity.pdbx_description
1 polymer ?
#
loop_
_entity_poly.entity_id
_entity_poly.type
_entity_poly.pdbx_seq_one_letter_code
_entity_poly.pdbx_strand_id
1 'polypeptide(L)' 'MTPKSWRKSSRSNSGPGQCVEVGTLDGTWIAVRDSKLTTTVDFPTLTVPATDWASLLTDIQASHLD' A
#
# COMPACT_ATOMS: atom_id res chain seq x y z
N MET A 1 -1.23 15.95 -1.37
CA MET A 1 -1.55 14.55 -1.71
C MET A 1 -1.61 13.75 -0.41
N THR A 2 -2.78 13.63 0.21
CA THR A 2 -2.94 12.89 1.47
C THR A 2 -3.69 11.59 1.18
N PRO A 3 -3.11 10.41 1.44
CA PRO A 3 -3.76 9.13 1.15
C PRO A 3 -5.09 9.04 1.88
N LYS A 4 -6.16 8.73 1.14
CA LYS A 4 -7.48 8.44 1.69
C LYS A 4 -7.70 6.93 1.69
N SER A 5 -8.43 6.44 2.69
CA SER A 5 -8.88 5.05 2.76
C SER A 5 -7.74 4.02 2.80
N TRP A 6 -6.85 4.10 3.79
CA TRP A 6 -5.86 3.05 4.03
C TRP A 6 -6.54 1.68 4.20
N ARG A 7 -6.09 0.71 3.43
CA ARG A 7 -6.55 -0.67 3.48
C ARG A 7 -5.43 -1.57 3.95
N LYS A 8 -5.81 -2.42 4.91
CA LYS A 8 -5.01 -3.52 5.40
C LYS A 8 -5.43 -4.82 4.71
N SER A 9 -4.48 -5.72 4.44
CA SER A 9 -4.78 -7.07 3.98
C SER A 9 -5.56 -7.86 5.05
N SER A 10 -6.55 -8.64 4.61
CA SER A 10 -7.26 -9.59 5.48
C SER A 10 -6.38 -10.77 5.94
N ARG A 11 -5.21 -10.95 5.32
CA ARG A 11 -4.22 -11.96 5.69
C ARG A 11 -3.23 -11.49 6.76
N SER A 12 -3.32 -10.23 7.20
CA SER A 12 -2.47 -9.70 8.27
C SER A 12 -3.08 -10.02 9.65
N ASN A 13 -2.26 -10.48 10.60
CA ASN A 13 -2.68 -10.85 11.97
C ASN A 13 -3.31 -9.68 12.74
N SER A 14 -3.87 -9.91 13.92
CA SER A 14 -4.54 -8.86 14.74
C SER A 14 -3.61 -8.02 15.64
N GLY A 15 -2.29 -8.26 15.61
CA GLY A 15 -1.33 -7.56 16.47
C GLY A 15 -1.10 -6.07 16.10
N PRO A 16 -0.49 -5.28 17.01
CA PRO A 16 -0.06 -3.92 16.68
C PRO A 16 1.01 -3.93 15.59
N GLY A 17 0.88 -3.08 14.56
CA GLY A 17 1.86 -2.97 13.48
C GLY A 17 1.67 -3.99 12.35
N GLN A 18 0.80 -3.65 11.40
CA GLN A 18 0.46 -4.44 10.22
C GLN A 18 1.47 -4.14 9.12
N CYS A 19 2.28 -5.11 8.71
CA CYS A 19 3.54 -4.83 7.99
C CYS A 19 3.42 -3.94 6.73
N VAL A 20 2.26 -3.91 6.05
CA VAL A 20 2.03 -3.08 4.86
C VAL A 20 0.57 -2.61 4.81
N GLU A 21 0.36 -1.33 4.49
CA GLU A 21 -0.94 -0.74 4.17
C GLU A 21 -0.89 0.01 2.84
N VAL A 22 -2.03 0.03 2.14
CA VAL A 22 -2.17 0.65 0.82
C VAL A 22 -3.30 1.67 0.83
N GLY A 23 -3.08 2.86 0.30
CA GLY A 23 -4.04 3.96 0.27
C GLY A 23 -4.16 4.58 -1.12
N THR A 24 -5.35 5.04 -1.47
CA THR A 24 -5.57 5.75 -2.74
C THR A 24 -5.27 7.23 -2.58
N LEU A 25 -4.57 7.80 -3.56
CA LEU A 25 -4.21 9.20 -3.67
C LEU A 25 -4.89 9.79 -4.91
N ASP A 26 -5.90 10.62 -4.69
CA ASP A 26 -6.60 11.39 -5.72
C ASP A 26 -7.08 10.53 -6.93
N GLY A 27 -7.30 9.23 -6.72
CA GLY A 27 -7.75 8.25 -7.72
C GLY A 27 -6.72 7.84 -8.77
N THR A 28 -5.56 8.49 -8.82
CA THR A 28 -4.54 8.32 -9.87
C THR A 28 -3.25 7.71 -9.35
N TRP A 29 -3.05 7.74 -8.04
CA TRP A 29 -1.87 7.23 -7.37
C TRP A 29 -2.24 6.27 -6.25
N ILE A 30 -1.32 5.38 -5.96
CA ILE A 30 -1.39 4.43 -4.86
C ILE A 30 -0.20 4.69 -3.95
N ALA A 31 -0.47 4.88 -2.66
CA ALA A 31 0.53 5.00 -1.62
C ALA A 31 0.67 3.67 -0.89
N VAL A 32 1.91 3.24 -0.64
CA VAL A 32 2.24 2.06 0.17
C VAL A 32 3.06 2.53 1.37
N ARG A 33 2.71 2.04 2.56
CA ARG A 33 3.47 2.31 3.80
C ARG A 33 3.62 1.07 4.67
N ASP A 34 4.67 1.03 5.47
CA ASP A 34 4.79 0.11 6.60
C ASP A 34 4.04 0.72 7.80
N SER A 35 2.98 0.08 8.31
CA SER A 35 2.25 0.66 9.46
C SER A 35 2.97 0.51 10.80
N LYS A 36 4.12 -0.17 10.85
CA LYS A 36 4.92 -0.33 12.07
C LYS A 36 5.73 0.90 12.42
N LEU A 37 6.14 1.72 11.45
CA LEU A 37 6.84 2.95 11.80
C LEU A 37 5.80 3.93 12.38
N THR A 38 6.26 4.74 13.33
CA THR A 38 5.40 5.65 14.10
C THR A 38 4.91 6.81 13.22
N THR A 39 3.61 7.13 13.28
CA THR A 39 2.97 8.16 12.43
C THR A 39 3.15 9.60 12.93
N THR A 40 4.10 9.86 13.83
CA THR A 40 4.27 11.16 14.50
C THR A 40 5.15 12.15 13.73
N VAL A 41 5.79 11.73 12.64
CA VAL A 41 6.58 12.58 11.74
C VAL A 41 6.35 12.10 10.30
N ASP A 42 6.41 13.00 9.31
CA ASP A 42 6.16 12.73 7.89
C ASP A 42 6.65 11.35 7.45
N PHE A 43 5.70 10.53 7.01
CA PHE A 43 5.94 9.13 6.75
C PHE A 43 6.38 8.91 5.30
N PRO A 44 7.46 8.15 5.03
CA PRO A 44 7.81 7.81 3.67
C PRO A 44 6.76 6.85 3.12
N THR A 45 5.94 7.33 2.18
CA THR A 45 5.08 6.49 1.35
C THR A 45 5.76 6.25 0.02
N LEU A 46 5.84 4.98 -0.41
CA LEU A 46 6.13 4.68 -1.81
C LEU A 46 4.87 4.99 -2.62
N THR A 47 4.96 5.94 -3.54
CA THR A 47 3.85 6.31 -4.43
C THR A 47 4.08 5.76 -5.83
N VAL A 48 3.09 5.05 -6.35
CA VAL A 48 3.10 4.49 -7.71
C VAL A 48 1.83 4.88 -8.45
N PRO A 49 1.85 5.04 -9.79
CA PRO A 49 0.63 5.26 -10.56
C PRO A 49 -0.37 4.11 -10.35
N ALA A 50 -1.67 4.42 -10.32
CA ALA A 50 -2.71 3.42 -10.12
C ALA A 50 -2.75 2.37 -11.25
N THR A 51 -2.35 2.74 -12.46
CA THR A 51 -2.21 1.83 -13.61
C THR A 51 -1.10 0.81 -13.37
N ASP A 52 0.07 1.27 -12.92
CA ASP A 52 1.24 0.42 -12.71
C ASP A 52 1.02 -0.52 -11.53
N TRP A 53 0.33 -0.03 -10.49
CA TRP A 53 -0.11 -0.86 -9.38
C TRP A 53 -1.07 -1.99 -9.84
N ALA A 54 -2.02 -1.68 -10.72
CA ALA A 54 -2.93 -2.69 -11.25
C ALA A 54 -2.18 -3.75 -12.08
N SER A 55 -1.25 -3.33 -12.95
CA SER A 55 -0.39 -4.25 -13.71
C SER A 55 0.45 -5.14 -12.80
N LEU A 56 1.12 -4.56 -11.80
CA LEU A 56 1.90 -5.31 -10.82
C LEU A 56 1.06 -6.39 -10.12
N LEU A 57 -0.17 -6.05 -9.68
CA LEU A 57 -1.05 -7.03 -9.04
C LEU A 57 -1.45 -8.16 -9.99
N THR A 58 -1.74 -7.85 -11.25
CA THR A 58 -2.04 -8.87 -12.27
C THR A 58 -0.86 -9.82 -12.48
N ASP A 59 0.35 -9.29 -12.60
CA ASP A 59 1.55 -10.11 -12.80
C ASP A 59 1.88 -10.99 -11.59
N ILE A 60 1.73 -10.48 -10.37
CA ILE A 60 1.88 -11.27 -9.14
C ILE A 60 0.83 -12.38 -9.07
N GLN A 61 -0.43 -12.09 -9.39
CA GLN A 61 -1.52 -13.07 -9.35
C GLN A 61 -1.36 -14.18 -10.39
N ALA A 62 -0.76 -13.86 -11.53
CA ALA A 62 -0.44 -14.81 -12.59
C ALA A 62 0.88 -15.57 -12.33
N SER A 63 1.56 -15.31 -11.21
CA SER A 63 2.89 -15.84 -10.91
C SER A 63 3.92 -15.56 -12.02
N HIS A 64 3.84 -14.37 -12.63
CA HIS A 64 4.78 -13.92 -13.66
C HIS A 64 6.04 -13.26 -13.10
N LEU A 65 6.08 -13.03 -11.78
CA LEU A 65 7.21 -12.47 -11.05
C LEU A 65 7.65 -13.51 -10.01
N ASP A 66 8.95 -13.81 -9.99
CA ASP A 66 9.59 -14.89 -9.20
C ASP A 66 9.56 -14.67 -7.67
#